data_AF-A0A9D4RPI8-F1
#
_entry.id   AF-A0A9D4RPI8-F1
#
_cell.length_a   1.000
_cell.length_b   1.000
_cell.length_c   1.000
_cell.angle_alpha   90.00
_cell.angle_beta   90.00
_cell.angle_gamma   90.00
#
_symmetry.space_group_name_H-M   'P 1'
#
loop_
_entity.id
_entity.type
_entity.pdbx_description
1 polymer ?
#
loop_
_entity_poly.entity_id
_entity_poly.type
_entity_poly.pdbx_seq_one_letter_code
_entity_poly.pdbx_strand_id
1 'polypeptide(L)' 'MWEEVEIVFNSTSVGPRRTLAELEKKWENLTAKHRVLYNDHQRLLSMTGTSF' A
#
# COMPACT_ATOMS: atom_id res chain seq x y z
N MET A 1 -8.23 3.10 -15.33
CA MET A 1 -7.25 3.05 -14.22
C MET A 1 -7.54 1.92 -13.24
N TRP A 2 -8.52 2.01 -12.32
CA TRP A 2 -8.75 0.92 -11.35
C TRP A 2 -9.37 -0.35 -11.96
N GLU A 3 -10.27 -0.21 -12.92
CA GLU A 3 -10.86 -1.34 -13.65
C GLU A 3 -9.77 -2.15 -14.40
N GLU A 4 -8.76 -1.48 -14.94
CA GLU A 4 -7.61 -2.15 -15.58
C GLU A 4 -6.76 -2.92 -14.55
N VAL A 5 -6.63 -2.38 -13.33
CA VAL A 5 -5.94 -3.07 -12.23
C VAL A 5 -6.69 -4.33 -11.82
N GLU A 6 -8.02 -4.31 -11.77
CA GLU A 6 -8.83 -5.49 -11.49
C GLU A 6 -8.65 -6.56 -12.58
N ILE A 7 -8.65 -6.16 -13.86
CA ILE A 7 -8.43 -7.06 -15.00
C ILE A 7 -7.03 -7.68 -14.95
N VAL A 8 -5.99 -6.87 -14.75
CA VAL A 8 -4.60 -7.35 -14.68
C VAL A 8 -4.38 -8.23 -13.45
N PHE A 9 -4.90 -7.83 -12.28
CA PHE A 9 -4.79 -8.61 -11.06
C PHE A 9 -5.45 -9.97 -11.20
N ASN A 10 -6.69 -10.02 -11.69
CA ASN A 10 -7.43 -11.27 -11.84
C ASN A 10 -6.93 -12.16 -13.00
N SER A 11 -6.17 -11.62 -13.95
CA SER A 11 -5.53 -12.39 -15.02
C SER A 11 -4.14 -12.93 -14.66
N THR A 12 -3.44 -12.29 -13.73
CA THR A 12 -2.07 -12.69 -13.29
C THR A 12 -2.05 -13.42 -11.95
N SER A 13 -3.07 -13.25 -11.11
CA SER A 13 -3.20 -13.92 -9.82
C SER A 13 -3.59 -15.38 -9.96
N VAL A 14 -2.84 -16.28 -9.31
CA VAL A 14 -3.22 -17.69 -9.10
C VAL A 14 -4.26 -17.86 -7.98
N GLY A 15 -4.52 -16.78 -7.22
CA GLY A 15 -5.46 -16.74 -6.11
C GLY A 15 -6.92 -16.45 -6.52
N PRO A 16 -7.84 -16.41 -5.54
CA PRO A 16 -9.25 -16.11 -5.80
C PRO A 16 -9.41 -14.72 -6.41
N ARG A 17 -10.42 -14.60 -7.30
CA ARG A 17 -10.75 -13.32 -7.92
C ARG A 17 -11.10 -12.29 -6.85
N ARG A 18 -10.54 -11.09 -7.00
CA ARG A 18 -10.79 -9.93 -6.16
C ARG A 18 -11.68 -8.96 -6.92
N THR A 19 -12.61 -8.34 -6.20
CA THR A 19 -13.39 -7.22 -6.71
C THR A 19 -12.61 -5.92 -6.63
N LEU A 20 -12.99 -4.94 -7.45
CA LEU A 20 -12.46 -3.58 -7.41
C LEU A 20 -12.40 -3.00 -5.99
N ALA A 21 -13.51 -3.08 -5.24
CA ALA A 21 -13.62 -2.54 -3.89
C ALA A 21 -12.65 -3.20 -2.90
N GLU A 22 -12.36 -4.50 -3.07
CA GLU A 22 -11.38 -5.19 -2.22
C GLU A 22 -9.95 -4.75 -2.54
N LEU A 23 -9.65 -4.50 -3.81
CA LEU A 23 -8.35 -4.02 -4.26
C LEU A 23 -8.09 -2.59 -3.78
N GLU A 24 -9.09 -1.71 -3.92
CA GLU A 24 -9.03 -0.33 -3.41
C GLU A 24 -8.82 -0.30 -1.90
N LYS A 25 -9.64 -1.05 -1.14
CA LYS A 25 -9.50 -1.15 0.32
C LYS A 25 -8.14 -1.73 0.73
N LYS A 26 -7.60 -2.69 -0.03
CA LYS A 26 -6.28 -3.26 0.24
C LYS A 26 -5.18 -2.22 0.00
N TRP A 27 -5.28 -1.45 -1.07
CA TRP A 27 -4.35 -0.39 -1.41
C TRP A 27 -4.35 0.75 -0.38
N GLU A 28 -5.52 1.19 0.06
CA GLU A 28 -5.66 2.19 1.12
C GLU A 28 -4.98 1.74 2.43
N ASN A 29 -5.23 0.49 2.83
CA ASN A 29 -4.61 -0.08 4.02
C ASN A 29 -3.09 -0.17 3.91
N LEU A 30 -2.56 -0.56 2.74
CA LEU A 30 -1.11 -0.60 2.52
C LEU A 30 -0.51 0.80 2.58
N THR A 31 -1.15 1.77 1.93
CA THR A 31 -0.72 3.17 1.91
C THR A 31 -0.72 3.77 3.32
N ALA A 32 -1.77 3.53 4.10
CA ALA A 32 -1.85 3.98 5.49
C ALA A 32 -0.73 3.38 6.34
N LYS A 33 -0.47 2.07 6.22
CA LYS A 33 0.63 1.41 6.95
C LYS A 33 2.00 1.96 6.56
N HIS A 34 2.27 2.13 5.27
CA HIS A 34 3.52 2.75 4.80
C HIS A 34 3.66 4.18 5.29
N ARG A 35 2.58 4.96 5.32
CA ARG A 35 2.59 6.33 5.84
C ARG A 35 2.96 6.38 7.31
N VAL A 36 2.40 5.50 8.12
CA VAL A 36 2.73 5.39 9.55
C VAL A 36 4.21 5.03 9.71
N LEU A 37 4.69 3.99 9.00
CA LEU A 37 6.09 3.58 9.05
C LEU A 37 7.05 4.70 8.62
N TYR A 38 6.71 5.44 7.56
CA TYR A 38 7.49 6.58 7.09
C TYR A 38 7.54 7.70 8.15
N ASN A 39 6.39 8.05 8.75
CA ASN A 39 6.33 9.07 9.79
C ASN A 39 7.10 8.66 11.05
N ASP A 40 7.00 7.40 11.47
CA ASP A 40 7.76 6.88 12.61
C ASP A 40 9.26 6.92 12.32
N HIS A 41 9.68 6.56 11.10
CA HIS A 41 11.07 6.68 10.67
C HIS A 41 11.56 8.14 10.73
N GLN A 42 10.78 9.09 10.19
CA GLN A 42 11.12 10.52 10.26
C GLN A 42 11.19 11.03 11.71
N ARG A 43 10.30 10.55 12.59
CA ARG A 43 10.30 10.91 14.01
C ARG A 43 11.53 10.37 14.75
N LEU A 44 11.93 9.12 14.47
CA LEU A 44 13.13 8.50 15.05
C LEU A 44 14.42 9.20 14.58
N LEU A 45 14.53 9.54 13.30
CA LEU A 45 15.66 10.30 12.77
C LEU A 45 15.77 11.69 13.41
N SER A 46 14.64 12.37 13.57
CA SER A 46 14.57 13.68 14.24
C SER A 46 14.97 13.62 15.73
N MET A 47 14.76 12.48 16.39
CA MET A 47 15.20 12.26 17.78
C MET A 47 16.68 11.87 17.92
N THR A 48 17.29 11.30 16.87
CA THR A 48 18.66 10.75 16.92
C THR A 48 19.70 11.63 16.24
N GLY A 49 19.30 12.74 15.60
CA GLY A 49 20.21 13.71 14.97
C GLY A 49 20.83 13.24 13.65
N THR A 50 20.43 12.08 13.13
CA THR A 50 20.88 11.54 11.83
C THR A 50 19.88 11.91 10.75
N SER A 51 20.29 12.67 9.73
CA SER A 51 19.55 12.84 8.45
C SER A 51 20.09 11.86 7.40
N PHE A 52 19.22 11.40 6.51
CA PHE A 52 19.57 10.52 5.38
C PHE A 52 20.25 11.29 4.25
#